data_AF-A0A1H9KAU6-F1
#
_entry.id   AF-A0A1H9KAU6-F1
#
_cell.length_a   1.000
_cell.length_b   1.000
_cell.length_c   1.000
_cell.angle_alpha   90.00
_cell.angle_beta   90.00
_cell.angle_gamma   90.00
#
_symmetry.space_group_name_H-M   'P 1'
#
loop_
_entity.id
_entity.type
_entity.pdbx_description
1 polymer ?
#
loop_
_entity_poly.entity_id
_entity_poly.type
_entity_poly.pdbx_seq_one_letter_code
_entity_poly.pdbx_strand_id
1 'polypeptide(L)' 'MLAHIIAQARQRGYTRLSLETGTAPLHAPAISLYRSAGFVSCGAFADYQPSPHNQFFRLALPGAVA' A
#
# COMPACT_ATOMS: atom_id res chain seq x y z
N MET A 1 4.58 0.55 -13.06
CA MET A 1 3.36 -0.21 -12.67
C MET A 1 2.64 0.36 -11.45
N LEU A 2 3.30 0.58 -10.29
CA LEU A 2 2.62 1.09 -9.07
C LEU A 2 1.79 2.37 -9.30
N ALA A 3 2.36 3.37 -9.99
CA ALA A 3 1.66 4.62 -10.31
C ALA A 3 0.38 4.38 -11.13
N HIS A 4 0.39 3.41 -12.05
CA HIS A 4 -0.78 3.04 -12.85
C HIS A 4 -1.89 2.43 -11.97
N ILE A 5 -1.53 1.57 -11.01
CA ILE A 5 -2.48 0.99 -10.05
C ILE A 5 -3.13 2.09 -9.20
N ILE A 6 -2.33 3.03 -8.68
CA ILE A 6 -2.84 4.16 -7.90
C ILE A 6 -3.79 5.03 -8.74
N ALA A 7 -3.42 5.33 -9.98
CA ALA A 7 -4.26 6.11 -10.88
C ALA A 7 -5.60 5.41 -11.17
N GLN A 8 -5.56 4.11 -11.48
CA GLN A 8 -6.77 3.30 -11.71
C GLN A 8 -7.67 3.24 -10.46
N ALA A 9 -7.09 3.08 -9.27
CA ALA A 9 -7.84 3.07 -8.02
C ALA A 9 -8.55 4.41 -7.77
N ARG A 10 -7.88 5.54 -8.05
CA ARG A 10 -8.49 6.88 -7.98
C ARG A 10 -9.63 7.04 -8.99
N GLN A 11 -9.42 6.62 -10.25
CA GLN A 11 -10.45 6.68 -11.29
C GLN A 11 -11.70 5.86 -10.95
N ARG A 12 -11.52 4.74 -10.23
CA ARG A 12 -12.63 3.90 -9.75
C ARG A 12 -13.27 4.41 -8.45
N GLY A 13 -12.82 5.53 -7.90
CA GLY A 13 -13.37 6.10 -6.66
C GLY A 13 -13.00 5.31 -5.40
N TYR A 14 -11.94 4.52 -5.43
CA TYR A 14 -11.46 3.86 -4.21
C TYR A 14 -10.90 4.88 -3.23
N THR A 15 -11.17 4.68 -1.94
CA THR A 15 -10.73 5.57 -0.85
C THR A 15 -9.40 5.13 -0.22
N ARG A 16 -8.96 3.90 -0.50
CA ARG A 16 -7.77 3.31 0.09
C ARG A 16 -7.18 2.22 -0.80
N LEU A 17 -5.85 2.15 -0.85
CA LEU A 17 -5.11 0.97 -1.25
C LEU A 17 -4.39 0.38 -0.04
N SER A 18 -4.36 -0.94 0.05
CA SER A 18 -3.65 -1.70 1.08
C SER A 18 -2.76 -2.73 0.42
N LEU A 19 -1.56 -2.95 0.96
CA LEU A 19 -0.64 -3.99 0.48
C LEU A 19 0.07 -4.66 1.65
N GLU A 20 0.46 -5.90 1.43
CA GLU A 20 1.32 -6.70 2.29
C GLU A 20 2.65 -6.91 1.56
N THR A 21 3.75 -6.91 2.30
CA THR A 21 5.07 -7.25 1.79
C THR A 21 5.94 -7.83 2.89
N GLY A 22 7.02 -8.51 2.50
CA GLY A 22 7.92 -9.14 3.46
C GLY A 22 8.78 -8.14 4.26
N THR A 23 9.32 -8.61 5.38
CA THR A 23 10.23 -7.85 6.25
C THR A 23 11.71 -8.05 5.92
N ALA A 24 12.05 -9.05 5.10
CA ALA A 24 13.43 -9.37 4.74
C ALA A 24 14.12 -8.23 3.95
N PRO A 25 15.46 -8.07 4.05
CA PRO A 25 16.20 -7.00 3.39
C PRO A 25 15.99 -6.90 1.87
N LEU A 26 15.68 -8.03 1.21
CA LEU A 26 15.38 -8.07 -0.22
C LEU A 26 14.15 -7.22 -0.60
N HIS A 27 13.25 -6.93 0.34
CA HIS A 27 12.08 -6.08 0.13
C HIS A 27 12.36 -4.58 0.32
N ALA A 28 13.56 -4.19 0.77
CA ALA A 28 13.91 -2.78 1.00
C ALA A 28 13.65 -1.86 -0.22
N PRO A 29 13.96 -2.28 -1.47
CA PRO A 29 13.63 -1.47 -2.65
C PRO A 29 12.12 -1.25 -2.83
N ALA A 30 11.31 -2.30 -2.62
CA ALA A 30 9.86 -2.20 -2.73
C ALA A 30 9.27 -1.32 -1.62
N ILE A 31 9.73 -1.48 -0.39
CA ILE A 31 9.32 -0.66 0.76
C ILE A 31 9.63 0.82 0.51
N SER A 32 10.82 1.13 -0.02
CA SER A 32 11.19 2.50 -0.38
C SER A 32 10.25 3.07 -1.46
N LEU A 33 9.94 2.28 -2.49
CA LEU A 33 8.98 2.67 -3.53
C LEU A 33 7.57 2.92 -2.96
N TYR A 34 7.08 2.10 -2.04
CA TYR A 34 5.76 2.32 -1.42
C TYR A 34 5.75 3.59 -0.58
N ARG A 35 6.78 3.81 0.24
CA ARG A 35 6.90 5.01 1.08
C ARG A 35 6.99 6.28 0.24
N SER A 36 7.76 6.27 -0.86
CA SER A 36 7.86 7.43 -1.76
C SER A 36 6.55 7.73 -2.49
N ALA A 37 5.71 6.71 -2.74
CA ALA A 37 4.36 6.87 -3.26
C ALA A 37 3.32 7.31 -2.20
N GLY A 38 3.73 7.54 -0.95
CA GLY A 38 2.88 8.02 0.14
C GLY A 38 2.19 6.92 0.96
N PHE A 39 2.57 5.65 0.79
CA PHE A 39 2.08 4.59 1.66
C PHE A 39 2.66 4.74 3.07
N VAL A 40 1.81 4.52 4.08
CA VAL A 40 2.17 4.53 5.49
C VAL A 40 1.95 3.16 6.11
N SER A 41 2.77 2.80 7.10
CA SER A 41 2.62 1.54 7.83
C SER A 41 1.24 1.46 8.50
N CYS A 42 0.65 0.27 8.51
CA CYS A 42 -0.62 0.00 9.18
C CYS A 42 -0.67 -1.41 9.76
N GLY A 43 -1.78 -1.76 10.43
CA GLY A 43 -2.07 -3.13 10.80
C GLY A 43 -2.47 -3.99 9.60
N ALA A 44 -2.65 -5.29 9.86
CA ALA A 44 -3.20 -6.22 8.88
C ALA A 44 -4.61 -5.78 8.42
N PHE A 45 -5.04 -6.28 7.27
CA PHE A 45 -6.31 -5.94 6.64
C PHE A 45 -6.96 -7.18 6.05
N ALA A 46 -8.30 -7.15 5.91
CA ALA A 46 -9.08 -8.32 5.51
C ALA A 46 -8.70 -9.53 6.40
N ASP A 47 -8.44 -10.68 5.80
CA ASP A 47 -8.12 -11.92 6.50
C ASP A 47 -6.61 -12.17 6.67
N TYR A 48 -5.77 -11.19 6.30
CA TYR A 48 -4.33 -11.30 6.53
C TYR A 48 -4.01 -11.26 8.02
N GLN A 49 -3.07 -12.11 8.46
CA GLN A 49 -2.60 -12.15 9.84
C GLN A 49 -1.17 -11.61 9.93
N PRO A 50 -0.85 -10.80 10.96
CA PRO A 50 0.52 -10.36 11.19
C PRO A 50 1.40 -11.53 11.61
N SER A 51 2.63 -11.52 11.12
CA SER A 51 3.68 -12.47 11.44
C SER A 51 5.04 -11.74 11.45
N PRO A 52 6.11 -12.36 11.97
CA PRO A 52 7.46 -11.79 11.88
C PRO A 52 7.96 -11.55 10.44
N HIS A 53 7.32 -12.19 9.45
CA HIS A 53 7.77 -12.19 8.06
C HIS A 53 7.02 -11.24 7.15
N ASN A 54 5.95 -10.59 7.63
CA ASN A 54 5.15 -9.65 6.84
C ASN A 54 4.99 -8.30 7.53
N GLN A 55 4.67 -7.30 6.72
CA GLN A 55 4.30 -5.96 7.15
C GLN A 55 3.29 -5.37 6.18
N PHE A 56 2.49 -4.44 6.68
CA PHE A 56 1.36 -3.89 5.95
C PHE A 56 1.49 -2.40 5.76
N PHE A 57 1.03 -1.94 4.61
CA PHE A 57 1.00 -0.53 4.27
C PHE A 57 -0.37 -0.15 3.69
N ARG A 58 -0.75 1.10 3.91
CA ARG A 58 -1.93 1.70 3.29
C ARG A 58 -1.61 3.04 2.66
N LEU A 59 -2.28 3.34 1.56
CA LEU A 59 -2.33 4.66 0.95
C LEU A 59 -3.78 5.15 1.02
N ALA A 60 -4.00 6.30 1.65
CA ALA A 60 -5.28 7.00 1.56
C ALA A 60 -5.39 7.63 0.17
N LEU A 61 -6.52 7.40 -0.50
CA LEU A 61 -6.85 8.02 -1.77
C LEU A 61 -7.95 9.03 -1.48
N PRO A 62 -7.60 10.33 -1.31
CA PRO A 62 -8.63 11.36 -1.22
C PRO A 62 -9.48 11.26 -2.50
N GLY A 63 -10.80 11.27 -2.32
CA GLY A 63 -11.73 11.27 -3.45
C GLY A 63 -11.37 12.41 -4.40
N ALA A 64 -11.57 12.20 -5.70
CA ALA A 64 -11.47 13.29 -6.66
C ALA A 64 -12.37 14.42 -6.13
N VAL A 65 -11.77 15.59 -5.88
CA VAL A 65 -12.55 16.81 -5.68
C VAL A 65 -13.35 16.97 -6.98
N ALA A 66 -14.67 16.83 -6.85
CA ALA A 66 -15.62 17.03 -7.94
C ALA A 66 -15.56 18.48 -8.45
#